data_AF-A0AAN8BNI5-F1
#
_entry.id   AF-A0AAN8BNI5-F1
#
_cell.length_a   1.000
_cell.length_b   1.000
_cell.length_c   1.000
_cell.angle_alpha   90.00
_cell.angle_beta   90.00
_cell.angle_gamma   90.00
#
_symmetry.space_group_name_H-M   'P 1'
#
loop_
_entity.id
_entity.type
_entity.pdbx_description
1 polymer ?
#
loop_
_entity_poly.entity_id
_entity_poly.type
_entity_poly.pdbx_seq_one_letter_code
_entity_poly.pdbx_strand_id
1 'polypeptide(L)'
;MNNSTVTIQHDGQVKANCNHEVTRTFHSDNGVTVRRGSNIVQVSNQNGASVSCDLLLELCSFTLDGWLHGVSTGLLGTNDNEAGNDFPLLDGSQAENLEEFFHSWQMNLDCTPGVTEHLPRAATGPPSCDSLFSSPDSPLSSCFRVVDPGRFWSVCKRSSWRAPCRLASAFVHLCRQNYIPLEVPVHCLKA
;
A
#
# COMPACT_ATOMS: atom_id res chain seq x y z
N MET A 1 4.47 24.84 -15.94
CA MET A 1 4.70 23.49 -15.37
C MET A 1 3.88 22.53 -16.21
N ASN A 2 4.52 21.55 -16.85
CA ASN A 2 3.80 20.53 -17.63
C ASN A 2 3.27 19.50 -16.65
N ASN A 3 1.97 19.57 -16.34
CA ASN A 3 1.34 18.60 -15.46
C ASN A 3 1.07 17.32 -16.26
N SER A 4 1.62 16.20 -15.79
CA SER A 4 1.36 14.87 -16.34
C SER A 4 0.50 14.10 -15.35
N THR A 5 -0.55 13.45 -15.84
CA THR A 5 -1.43 12.59 -15.01
C THR A 5 -1.26 11.14 -15.45
N VAL A 6 -1.01 10.24 -14.50
CA VAL A 6 -0.93 8.79 -14.75
C VAL A 6 -1.97 8.09 -13.90
N THR A 7 -2.75 7.20 -14.52
CA THR A 7 -3.76 6.38 -13.86
C THR A 7 -3.40 4.91 -14.02
N ILE A 8 -3.29 4.21 -12.89
CA ILE A 8 -3.09 2.76 -12.84
C ILE A 8 -4.45 2.14 -12.52
N GLN A 9 -4.96 1.27 -13.38
CA GLN A 9 -6.20 0.54 -13.18
C GLN A 9 -5.95 -0.82 -12.51
N HIS A 10 -6.97 -1.38 -11.87
CA HIS A 10 -6.89 -2.66 -11.16
C HIS A 10 -6.48 -3.84 -12.07
N ASP A 11 -6.83 -3.79 -13.35
CA ASP A 11 -6.45 -4.79 -14.36
C ASP A 11 -5.02 -4.60 -14.90
N GLY A 12 -4.27 -3.64 -14.34
CA GLY A 12 -2.92 -3.31 -14.74
C GLY A 12 -2.81 -2.43 -15.99
N GLN A 13 -3.93 -1.98 -16.57
CA GLN A 13 -3.88 -0.96 -17.61
C GLN A 13 -3.38 0.36 -17.04
N VAL A 14 -2.51 1.03 -17.78
CA VAL A 14 -1.98 2.34 -17.42
C VAL A 14 -2.39 3.36 -18.47
N LYS A 15 -2.97 4.48 -18.04
CA LYS A 15 -3.33 5.61 -18.90
C LYS A 15 -2.51 6.84 -18.50
N ALA A 16 -1.94 7.52 -19.49
CA ALA A 16 -1.28 8.81 -19.32
C ALA A 16 -2.16 9.93 -19.89
N ASN A 17 -2.10 11.11 -19.28
CA ASN A 17 -2.83 12.32 -19.69
C ASN A 17 -4.33 12.03 -19.95
N CYS A 18 -4.94 11.36 -18.97
CA CYS A 18 -6.35 10.96 -18.88
C CYS A 18 -6.83 9.90 -19.88
N ASN A 19 -6.33 9.85 -21.12
CA ASN A 19 -6.89 8.96 -22.16
C ASN A 19 -5.86 8.18 -23.00
N HIS A 20 -4.56 8.46 -22.89
CA HIS A 20 -3.56 7.81 -23.72
C HIS A 20 -3.12 6.49 -23.06
N GLU A 21 -3.55 5.37 -23.62
CA GLU A 21 -3.15 4.07 -23.12
C GLU A 21 -1.64 3.84 -23.31
N VAL A 22 -0.96 3.48 -22.21
CA VAL A 22 0.45 3.13 -22.21
C VAL A 22 0.57 1.63 -22.47
N THR A 23 0.68 1.25 -23.74
CA THR A 23 0.78 -0.16 -24.16
C THR A 23 2.19 -0.74 -24.04
N ARG A 24 3.22 0.12 -23.99
CA ARG A 24 4.62 -0.29 -23.93
C ARG A 24 5.03 -0.67 -22.50
N THR A 25 5.97 -1.60 -22.39
CA THR A 25 6.61 -1.98 -21.11
C THR A 25 7.40 -0.84 -20.47
N PHE A 26 7.87 0.11 -21.29
CA PHE A 26 8.53 1.32 -20.86
C PHE A 26 7.96 2.53 -21.60
N HIS A 27 7.63 3.57 -20.83
CA HIS A 27 7.19 4.86 -21.34
C HIS A 27 7.80 5.97 -20.50
N SER A 28 8.30 7.03 -21.14
CA SER A 28 8.85 8.19 -20.44
C SER A 28 8.41 9.44 -21.18
N ASP A 29 7.79 10.37 -20.44
CA ASP A 29 7.33 11.65 -20.96
C ASP A 29 7.37 12.69 -19.84
N ASN A 30 7.78 13.92 -20.16
CA ASN A 30 7.81 15.06 -19.24
C ASN A 30 8.42 14.77 -17.85
N GLY A 31 9.49 13.95 -17.79
CA GLY A 31 10.15 13.61 -16.52
C GLY A 31 9.43 12.58 -15.66
N VAL A 32 8.34 11.98 -16.17
CA VAL A 32 7.64 10.83 -15.58
C VAL A 32 7.98 9.58 -16.37
N THR A 33 8.33 8.52 -15.66
CA THR A 33 8.65 7.21 -16.24
C THR A 33 7.65 6.18 -15.73
N VAL A 34 7.12 5.37 -16.65
CA VAL A 34 6.23 4.26 -16.39
C VAL A 34 6.92 2.99 -16.86
N ARG A 35 6.99 1.99 -15.97
CA ARG A 35 7.47 0.63 -16.26
C ARG A 35 6.36 -0.37 -15.96
N ARG A 36 6.01 -1.19 -16.94
CA ARG A 36 5.04 -2.29 -16.81
C ARG A 36 5.76 -3.62 -16.92
N GLY A 37 5.65 -4.43 -15.88
CA GLY A 37 5.96 -5.86 -15.89
C GLY A 37 4.68 -6.70 -15.91
N SER A 38 4.81 -8.01 -15.71
CA SER A 38 3.65 -8.93 -15.74
C SER A 38 2.62 -8.64 -14.64
N ASN A 39 3.07 -8.43 -13.40
CA ASN A 39 2.21 -8.15 -12.25
C ASN A 39 2.59 -6.87 -11.51
N ILE A 40 3.59 -6.13 -12.00
CA ILE A 40 4.12 -4.93 -11.33
C ILE A 40 4.00 -3.75 -12.26
N VAL A 41 3.44 -2.66 -11.76
CA VAL A 41 3.45 -1.34 -12.41
C VAL A 41 4.25 -0.40 -11.54
N GLN A 42 5.26 0.23 -12.12
CA GLN A 42 6.08 1.25 -11.48
C GLN A 42 5.93 2.58 -12.19
N VAL A 43 5.70 3.64 -11.43
CA VAL A 43 5.68 5.01 -11.91
C VAL A 43 6.66 5.81 -11.06
N SER A 44 7.57 6.52 -11.69
CA SER A 44 8.54 7.37 -10.99
C SER A 44 8.67 8.72 -11.69
N ASN A 45 9.03 9.75 -10.94
CA ASN A 45 9.36 11.05 -11.52
C ASN A 45 10.81 11.45 -11.19
N GLN A 46 11.30 12.46 -11.89
CA GLN A 46 12.62 13.05 -11.66
C GLN A 46 12.76 13.82 -10.33
N ASN A 47 11.64 14.07 -9.64
CA ASN A 47 11.59 14.79 -8.37
C ASN A 47 11.66 13.83 -7.17
N GLY A 48 12.01 12.55 -7.36
CA GLY A 48 12.24 11.62 -6.27
C GLY A 48 10.99 10.96 -5.69
N ALA A 49 9.85 11.01 -6.38
CA ALA A 49 8.65 10.26 -5.98
C ALA A 49 8.47 9.02 -6.87
N SER A 50 8.08 7.91 -6.25
CA SER A 50 7.78 6.67 -6.95
C SER A 50 6.61 5.91 -6.35
N VAL A 51 5.83 5.27 -7.21
CA VAL A 51 4.74 4.36 -6.89
C VAL A 51 5.08 3.01 -7.51
N SER A 52 4.98 1.94 -6.73
CA SER A 52 5.09 0.56 -7.23
C SER A 52 3.89 -0.23 -6.77
N CYS A 53 3.10 -0.74 -7.72
CA CYS A 53 1.93 -1.56 -7.45
C CYS A 53 2.16 -2.99 -7.92
N ASP A 54 2.10 -3.94 -6.99
CA ASP A 54 1.97 -5.36 -7.28
C ASP A 54 0.49 -5.72 -7.39
N LEU A 55 0.05 -5.97 -8.62
CA LEU A 55 -1.34 -6.25 -8.99
C LEU A 55 -1.79 -7.63 -8.52
N LEU A 56 -0.86 -8.60 -8.41
CA LEU A 56 -1.18 -9.93 -7.91
C LEU A 56 -1.44 -9.89 -6.40
N LEU A 57 -0.71 -9.04 -5.68
CA LEU A 57 -0.83 -8.91 -4.23
C LEU A 57 -1.80 -7.80 -3.80
N GLU A 58 -2.39 -7.06 -4.75
CA GLU A 58 -3.20 -5.86 -4.52
C GLU A 58 -2.51 -4.84 -3.58
N LEU A 59 -1.19 -4.67 -3.74
CA LEU A 59 -0.36 -3.86 -2.85
C LEU A 59 0.36 -2.76 -3.62
N CYS A 60 0.15 -1.51 -3.23
CA CYS A 60 0.91 -0.37 -3.74
C CYS A 60 1.79 0.21 -2.63
N SER A 61 3.03 0.53 -2.97
CA SER A 61 3.95 1.29 -2.13
C SER A 61 4.23 2.64 -2.76
N PHE A 62 4.19 3.69 -1.94
CA PHE A 62 4.66 5.03 -2.29
C PHE A 62 5.99 5.27 -1.60
N THR A 63 6.98 5.75 -2.35
CA THR A 63 8.33 5.98 -1.84
C THR A 63 8.82 7.34 -2.30
N LEU A 64 9.33 8.10 -1.33
CA LEU A 64 9.97 9.39 -1.54
C LEU A 64 11.47 9.25 -1.28
N ASP A 65 12.27 9.92 -2.09
CA ASP A 65 13.70 10.05 -1.85
C ASP A 65 13.97 10.76 -0.52
N GLY A 66 15.08 10.43 0.14
CA GLY A 66 15.37 10.91 1.51
C GLY A 66 15.45 12.43 1.65
N TRP A 67 15.73 13.18 0.59
CA TRP A 67 15.76 14.65 0.61
C TRP A 67 14.35 15.30 0.66
N LEU A 68 13.29 14.51 0.49
CA LEU A 68 11.88 14.91 0.63
C LEU A 68 11.32 14.63 2.04
N HIS A 69 12.18 14.36 3.02
CA HIS A 69 11.81 14.20 4.42
C HIS A 69 11.03 15.43 4.94
N GLY A 70 9.90 15.19 5.61
CA GLY A 70 9.05 16.25 6.17
C GLY A 70 8.25 17.07 5.14
N VAL A 71 8.23 16.66 3.86
CA VAL A 71 7.54 17.40 2.79
C VAL A 71 6.16 16.83 2.47
N SER A 72 5.84 15.60 2.90
CA SER A 72 4.56 15.00 2.59
C SER A 72 3.43 15.56 3.45
N THR A 73 2.20 15.43 2.94
CA THR A 73 0.97 15.61 3.70
C THR A 73 -0.09 14.71 3.09
N GLY A 74 -1.04 14.25 3.88
CA GLY A 74 -2.05 13.28 3.45
C GLY A 74 -2.24 12.13 4.43
N LEU A 75 -2.90 11.08 3.95
CA LEU A 75 -3.18 9.86 4.71
C LEU A 75 -1.92 9.08 5.13
N LEU A 76 -0.76 9.39 4.55
CA LEU A 76 0.53 8.80 4.90
C LEU A 76 1.36 9.68 5.86
N GLY A 77 0.77 10.77 6.37
CA GLY A 77 1.42 11.66 7.33
C GLY A 77 2.43 12.64 6.72
N THR A 78 3.23 13.24 7.60
CA THR A 78 4.20 14.31 7.29
C THR A 78 5.58 13.78 6.87
N ASN A 79 5.86 12.51 7.16
CA ASN A 79 7.14 11.85 6.89
C ASN A 79 8.34 12.58 7.53
N ASP A 80 8.16 13.15 8.72
CA ASP A 80 9.20 13.82 9.52
C ASP A 80 9.70 12.96 10.70
N ASN A 81 9.22 11.71 10.82
CA ASN A 81 9.44 10.78 11.93
C ASN A 81 8.84 11.22 13.27
N GLU A 82 7.87 12.15 13.30
CA GLU A 82 7.13 12.54 14.49
C GLU A 82 5.69 12.00 14.46
N ALA A 83 5.48 10.86 15.12
CA ALA A 83 4.16 10.22 15.16
C ALA A 83 3.07 11.11 15.79
N GLY A 84 3.44 12.11 16.59
CA GLY A 84 2.51 13.05 17.21
C GLY A 84 1.84 14.03 16.24
N ASN A 85 2.35 14.20 15.01
CA ASN A 85 1.79 15.12 14.01
C ASN A 85 1.34 14.44 12.71
N ASP A 86 1.24 13.12 12.70
CA ASP A 86 0.93 12.29 11.53
C ASP A 86 -0.54 12.37 11.07
N PHE A 87 -1.38 13.17 11.74
CA PHE A 87 -2.78 13.41 11.36
C PHE A 87 -3.05 14.86 10.91
N PRO A 88 -2.32 15.38 9.89
CA PRO A 88 -2.57 16.71 9.38
C PRO A 88 -3.94 16.77 8.66
N LEU A 89 -4.66 17.87 8.82
CA LEU A 89 -5.84 18.22 8.02
C LEU A 89 -5.42 19.01 6.77
N LEU A 90 -6.34 19.20 5.81
CA LEU A 90 -6.09 19.96 4.58
C LEU A 90 -5.64 21.41 4.82
N ASP A 91 -6.05 22.02 5.94
CA ASP A 91 -5.66 23.39 6.32
C ASP A 91 -4.33 23.46 7.09
N GLY A 92 -3.69 22.31 7.32
CA GLY A 92 -2.41 22.18 8.05
C GLY A 92 -2.56 22.05 9.57
N SER A 93 -3.76 22.13 10.12
CA SER A 93 -4.00 21.82 11.54
C SER A 93 -3.96 20.31 11.81
N GLN A 94 -4.04 19.90 13.08
CA GLN A 94 -4.01 18.49 13.48
C GLN A 94 -5.41 18.01 13.84
N ALA A 95 -5.79 16.83 13.34
CA ALA A 95 -7.07 16.23 13.65
C ALA A 95 -7.18 15.88 15.15
N GLU A 96 -8.36 16.12 15.74
CA GLU A 96 -8.64 15.71 17.12
C GLU A 96 -8.85 14.19 17.22
N ASN A 97 -9.25 13.55 16.11
CA ASN A 97 -9.54 12.12 16.05
C ASN A 97 -9.40 11.56 14.62
N LEU A 98 -9.41 10.23 14.50
CA LEU A 98 -9.25 9.52 13.22
C LEU A 98 -10.39 9.76 12.24
N GLU A 99 -11.63 9.97 12.72
CA GLU A 99 -12.79 10.17 11.84
C GLU A 99 -12.66 11.51 11.10
N GLU A 100 -12.35 12.58 11.83
CA GLU A 100 -12.04 13.89 11.26
C GLU A 100 -10.88 13.82 10.27
N PHE A 101 -9.79 13.13 10.65
CA PHE A 101 -8.63 12.94 9.80
C PHE A 101 -9.00 12.31 8.45
N PHE A 102 -9.66 11.14 8.46
CA PHE A 102 -10.05 10.47 7.22
C PHE A 102 -11.05 11.27 6.38
N HIS A 103 -12.01 11.92 7.03
CA HIS A 103 -13.00 12.75 6.35
C HIS A 103 -12.36 13.96 5.65
N SER A 104 -11.35 14.59 6.28
CA SER A 104 -10.67 15.76 5.69
C SER A 104 -9.94 15.46 4.39
N TRP A 105 -9.45 14.24 4.19
CA TRP A 105 -8.72 13.82 2.99
C TRP A 105 -9.60 13.18 1.91
N GLN A 106 -10.93 13.22 2.08
CA GLN A 106 -11.86 12.67 1.12
C GLN A 106 -11.96 13.53 -0.14
N MET A 107 -11.55 12.97 -1.29
CA MET A 107 -11.56 13.69 -2.57
C MET A 107 -12.96 13.81 -3.21
N ASN A 108 -13.89 12.91 -2.88
CA ASN A 108 -15.26 12.93 -3.37
C ASN A 108 -16.24 12.89 -2.18
N LEU A 109 -16.92 14.01 -1.91
CA LEU A 109 -17.83 14.17 -0.77
C LEU A 109 -19.04 13.23 -0.81
N ASP A 110 -19.39 12.68 -1.98
CA ASP A 110 -20.48 11.71 -2.13
C ASP A 110 -20.07 10.27 -1.80
N CYS A 111 -18.79 10.02 -1.48
CA CYS A 111 -18.36 8.72 -1.00
C CYS A 111 -18.86 8.47 0.42
N THR A 112 -19.75 7.50 0.58
CA THR A 112 -20.07 6.95 1.91
C THR A 112 -18.99 5.94 2.30
N PRO A 113 -18.63 5.82 3.60
CA PRO A 113 -17.72 4.78 4.06
C PRO A 113 -18.24 3.42 3.60
N GLY A 114 -17.43 2.70 2.82
CA GLY A 114 -17.82 1.40 2.30
C GLY A 114 -18.14 0.43 3.43
N VAL A 115 -19.34 -0.17 3.39
CA VAL A 115 -19.68 -1.29 4.25
C VAL A 115 -18.72 -2.44 3.92
N THR A 116 -18.01 -2.96 4.93
CA THR A 116 -17.18 -4.16 4.77
C THR A 116 -18.02 -5.32 4.22
N GLU A 117 -17.93 -5.59 2.92
CA GLU A 117 -18.58 -6.73 2.31
C GLU A 117 -18.02 -8.03 2.90
N HIS A 118 -18.88 -8.75 3.60
CA HIS A 118 -18.61 -10.10 4.05
C HIS A 118 -18.81 -11.06 2.86
N LEU A 119 -17.79 -11.19 2.02
CA LEU A 119 -17.81 -12.18 0.95
C LEU A 119 -17.76 -13.61 1.52
N PRO A 120 -18.31 -14.62 0.83
CA PRO A 120 -18.38 -15.98 1.34
C PRO A 120 -16.99 -16.59 1.56
N ARG A 121 -16.89 -17.43 2.58
CA ARG A 121 -15.69 -18.17 2.99
C ARG A 121 -15.28 -19.16 1.89
N ALA A 122 -14.06 -19.07 1.37
CA ALA A 122 -13.49 -20.09 0.49
C ALA A 122 -13.34 -21.44 1.24
N ALA A 123 -13.44 -22.56 0.51
CA ALA A 123 -13.48 -23.92 1.05
C ALA A 123 -12.17 -24.36 1.75
N THR A 124 -11.04 -23.77 1.38
CA THR A 124 -9.80 -23.75 2.16
C THR A 124 -9.67 -22.37 2.79
N GLY A 125 -9.90 -22.27 4.09
CA GLY A 125 -9.81 -21.00 4.79
C GLY A 125 -8.39 -20.42 4.70
N PRO A 126 -8.25 -19.09 4.66
CA PRO A 126 -6.95 -18.43 4.75
C PRO A 126 -6.24 -18.83 6.06
N PRO A 127 -4.90 -18.74 6.11
CA PRO A 127 -4.15 -18.99 7.35
C PRO A 127 -4.68 -18.08 8.47
N SER A 128 -4.58 -18.55 9.71
CA SER A 128 -5.03 -17.75 10.84
C SER A 128 -4.06 -16.60 11.10
N CYS A 129 -4.57 -15.50 11.68
CA CYS A 129 -3.73 -14.39 12.11
C CYS A 129 -2.64 -14.85 13.09
N ASP A 130 -2.96 -15.80 13.97
CA ASP A 130 -2.02 -16.36 14.94
C ASP A 130 -0.89 -17.13 14.25
N SER A 131 -1.21 -17.95 13.24
CA SER A 131 -0.20 -18.72 12.50
C SER A 131 0.75 -17.83 11.69
N LEU A 132 0.28 -16.66 11.24
CA LEU A 132 1.09 -15.74 10.44
C LEU A 132 1.93 -14.78 11.28
N PHE A 133 1.40 -14.24 12.37
CA PHE A 133 2.01 -13.09 13.05
C PHE A 133 2.37 -13.33 14.52
N SER A 134 2.01 -14.47 15.10
CA SER A 134 2.26 -14.75 16.52
C SER A 134 3.04 -16.05 16.75
N SER A 135 2.79 -17.07 15.93
CA SER A 135 3.44 -18.37 16.04
C SER A 135 4.96 -18.29 15.81
N PRO A 136 5.79 -18.91 16.67
CA PRO A 136 7.22 -19.10 16.40
C PRO A 136 7.48 -19.88 15.10
N ASP A 137 6.58 -20.81 14.77
CA ASP A 137 6.64 -21.62 13.54
C ASP A 137 6.03 -20.90 12.33
N SER A 138 5.74 -19.60 12.45
CA SER A 138 5.21 -18.81 11.35
C SER A 138 6.16 -18.83 10.15
N PRO A 139 5.66 -18.93 8.91
CA PRO A 139 6.49 -18.73 7.72
C PRO A 139 7.09 -17.32 7.62
N LEU A 140 6.60 -16.37 8.43
CA LEU A 140 7.06 -14.98 8.47
C LEU A 140 8.03 -14.70 9.64
N SER A 141 8.31 -15.68 10.50
CA SER A 141 8.98 -15.48 11.78
C SER A 141 10.42 -14.95 11.66
N SER A 142 11.10 -15.22 10.54
CA SER A 142 12.46 -14.72 10.27
C SER A 142 12.56 -13.20 10.23
N CYS A 143 11.44 -12.49 10.01
CA CYS A 143 11.38 -11.04 9.92
C CYS A 143 10.80 -10.34 11.16
N PHE A 144 10.29 -11.11 12.15
CA PHE A 144 9.64 -10.54 13.35
C PHE A 144 10.56 -9.63 14.19
N ARG A 145 11.88 -9.73 14.02
CA ARG A 145 12.86 -8.87 14.70
C ARG A 145 13.05 -7.50 14.03
N VAL A 146 12.56 -7.33 12.81
CA VAL A 146 12.81 -6.14 11.99
C VAL A 146 11.51 -5.40 11.68
N VAL A 147 10.43 -6.15 11.44
CA VAL A 147 9.08 -5.59 11.29
C VAL A 147 8.23 -6.10 12.44
N ASP A 148 7.59 -5.19 13.19
CA ASP A 148 6.72 -5.53 14.32
C ASP A 148 5.48 -6.32 13.86
N PRO A 149 5.38 -7.63 14.18
CA PRO A 149 4.26 -8.44 13.76
C PRO A 149 2.99 -8.17 14.59
N GLY A 150 3.11 -7.54 15.77
CA GLY A 150 2.00 -7.26 16.67
C GLY A 150 0.97 -6.32 16.06
N ARG A 151 1.42 -5.28 15.34
CA ARG A 151 0.52 -4.37 14.62
C ARG A 151 -0.29 -5.10 13.56
N PHE A 152 0.36 -5.94 12.76
CA PHE A 152 -0.30 -6.75 11.73
C PHE A 152 -1.29 -7.75 12.33
N TRP A 153 -0.90 -8.44 13.39
CA TRP A 153 -1.79 -9.34 14.13
C TRP A 153 -3.06 -8.64 14.63
N SER A 154 -2.91 -7.46 15.24
CA SER A 154 -4.02 -6.69 15.81
C SER A 154 -5.05 -6.22 14.77
N VAL A 155 -4.58 -5.84 13.58
CA VAL A 155 -5.44 -5.47 12.45
C VAL A 155 -6.08 -6.72 11.87
N CYS A 156 -5.31 -7.79 11.71
CA CYS A 156 -5.79 -9.07 11.16
C CYS A 156 -6.99 -9.62 11.96
N LYS A 157 -6.91 -9.63 13.30
CA LYS A 157 -7.96 -10.15 14.18
C LYS A 157 -9.28 -9.38 14.11
N ARG A 158 -9.24 -8.10 13.75
CA ARG A 158 -10.41 -7.21 13.66
C ARG A 158 -10.95 -7.08 12.23
N SER A 159 -10.28 -7.71 11.26
CA SER A 159 -10.57 -7.54 9.84
C SER A 159 -11.33 -8.73 9.26
N SER A 160 -11.77 -8.59 8.01
CA SER A 160 -12.43 -9.66 7.27
C SER A 160 -11.49 -10.84 6.98
N TRP A 161 -12.06 -11.96 6.55
CA TRP A 161 -11.31 -13.16 6.20
C TRP A 161 -10.25 -12.96 5.11
N ARG A 162 -10.32 -11.91 4.28
CA ARG A 162 -9.28 -11.59 3.28
C ARG A 162 -8.05 -10.88 3.85
N ALA A 163 -8.14 -10.35 5.07
CA ALA A 163 -7.06 -9.59 5.67
C ALA A 163 -5.77 -10.40 5.94
N PRO A 164 -5.80 -11.66 6.42
CA PRO A 164 -4.58 -12.41 6.72
C PRO A 164 -3.58 -12.42 5.55
N CYS A 165 -4.04 -12.74 4.34
CA CYS A 165 -3.16 -12.81 3.18
C CYS A 165 -2.73 -11.44 2.65
N ARG A 166 -3.63 -10.44 2.63
CA ARG A 166 -3.23 -9.07 2.25
C ARG A 166 -2.20 -8.49 3.22
N LEU A 167 -2.39 -8.71 4.52
CA LEU A 167 -1.45 -8.31 5.55
C LEU A 167 -0.13 -9.09 5.47
N ALA A 168 -0.17 -10.38 5.13
CA ALA A 168 1.04 -11.17 4.91
C ALA A 168 1.86 -10.63 3.74
N SER A 169 1.21 -10.28 2.63
CA SER A 169 1.86 -9.64 1.47
C SER A 169 2.52 -8.32 1.83
N ALA A 170 1.81 -7.46 2.57
CA ALA A 170 2.36 -6.20 3.07
C ALA A 170 3.54 -6.42 4.03
N PHE A 171 3.44 -7.40 4.95
CA PHE A 171 4.53 -7.75 5.86
C PHE A 171 5.78 -8.20 5.09
N VAL A 172 5.61 -9.12 4.13
CA VAL A 172 6.69 -9.60 3.26
C VAL A 172 7.31 -8.44 2.47
N HIS A 173 6.51 -7.50 1.97
CA HIS A 173 7.02 -6.31 1.32
C HIS A 173 7.95 -5.50 2.22
N LEU A 174 7.52 -5.20 3.46
CA LEU A 174 8.35 -4.47 4.44
C LEU A 174 9.63 -5.24 4.82
N CYS A 175 9.55 -6.56 4.94
CA CYS A 175 10.71 -7.40 5.21
C CYS A 175 11.76 -7.30 4.10
N ARG A 176 11.33 -7.36 2.84
CA ARG A 176 12.20 -7.23 1.67
C ARG A 176 12.84 -5.85 1.58
N GLN A 177 12.11 -4.79 1.94
CA GLN A 177 12.65 -3.43 2.05
C GLN A 177 13.75 -3.32 3.11
N ASN A 178 13.70 -4.17 4.15
CA ASN A 178 14.74 -4.30 5.16
C ASN A 178 15.73 -5.45 4.87
N TYR A 179 15.85 -5.85 3.60
CA TYR A 179 16.81 -6.85 3.13
C TYR A 179 16.66 -8.25 3.72
N ILE A 180 15.48 -8.59 4.27
CA ILE A 180 15.15 -9.95 4.69
C ILE A 180 14.45 -10.66 3.53
N PRO A 181 15.06 -11.69 2.91
CA PRO A 181 14.46 -12.43 1.82
C PRO A 181 13.34 -13.31 2.38
N LEU A 182 12.11 -12.86 2.19
CA LEU A 182 10.89 -13.57 2.60
C LEU A 182 9.99 -13.76 1.39
N GLU A 183 9.27 -14.87 1.33
CA GLU A 183 8.27 -15.14 0.29
C GLU A 183 6.85 -15.05 0.85
N VAL A 184 5.92 -14.64 -0.01
CA VAL A 184 4.50 -14.67 0.35
C VAL A 184 4.10 -16.13 0.52
N PRO A 185 3.45 -16.50 1.64
CA PRO A 185 3.09 -17.88 1.87
C PRO A 185 2.21 -18.44 0.74
N VAL A 186 2.47 -19.68 0.29
CA VAL A 186 1.85 -20.28 -0.90
C VAL A 186 0.33 -20.31 -0.88
N HIS A 187 -0.26 -20.39 0.32
CA HIS A 187 -1.69 -20.37 0.56
C HIS A 187 -2.31 -18.98 0.31
N CYS A 188 -1.50 -17.92 0.27
CA CYS A 188 -1.92 -16.56 -0.06
C CYS A 188 -1.73 -16.20 -1.54
N LEU A 189 -1.03 -17.03 -2.33
CA LEU A 189 -0.86 -16.84 -3.78
C LEU A 189 -2.05 -17.35 -4.61
N LYS A 190 -3.02 -18.03 -3.97
CA LYS A 190 -4.19 -18.67 -4.61
C LYS A 190 -5.53 -18.19 -4.03
N ALA A 191 -5.51 -17.10 -3.26
CA ALA A 191 -6.65 -16.62 -2.49
C ALA A 191 -7.59 -15.73 -3.31
#